data_AF-A0A8T4D9C2-F1
#
_entry.id   AF-A0A8T4D9C2-F1
#
_cell.length_a   1.000
_cell.length_b   1.000
_cell.length_c   1.000
_cell.angle_alpha   90.00
_cell.angle_beta   90.00
_cell.angle_gamma   90.00
#
_symmetry.space_group_name_H-M   'P 1'
#
loop_
_entity.id
_entity.type
_entity.pdbx_description
1 polymer ?
#
loop_
_entity_poly.entity_id
_entity_poly.type
_entity_poly.pdbx_seq_one_letter_code
_entity_poly.pdbx_strand_id
1 'polypeptide(L)'
;IAKEEGAIVVAMVSYPFEAERIRRKRAAEGIERLRETTDTVIVLENDKLIKYAGNLPVNDAFRTMDMLIAETIQGITETITKPSLVNLDFADLKAVMEEGGVAVMLVGETIKADHKPESVVEDALCHPLLEADYRGATGSLIHVTGGSDLTMKETNDIVELLTYELDQNANVIWGARINEDYNGMAKVVAIMTGVEPRWTFGGVYEERKERVGANSASGLSALIPVYHR
;
A
#
# COMPACT_ATOMS: atom_id res chain seq x y z
N ILE A 1 -11.80 12.51 -19.07
CA ILE A 1 -13.22 12.45 -18.66
C ILE A 1 -13.39 12.79 -17.19
N ALA A 2 -13.26 11.85 -16.23
CA ALA A 2 -13.58 12.13 -14.82
C ALA A 2 -12.82 13.34 -14.22
N LYS A 3 -11.52 13.43 -14.48
CA LYS A 3 -10.68 14.57 -14.05
C LYS A 3 -11.06 15.89 -14.74
N GLU A 4 -11.50 15.84 -16.00
CA GLU A 4 -11.98 17.01 -16.76
C GLU A 4 -13.34 17.52 -16.23
N GLU A 5 -14.15 16.63 -15.67
CA GLU A 5 -15.42 16.95 -14.99
C GLU A 5 -15.22 17.42 -13.53
N GLY A 6 -13.97 17.58 -13.08
CA GLY A 6 -13.63 18.07 -11.74
C GLY A 6 -13.73 17.03 -10.62
N ALA A 7 -13.86 15.74 -10.95
CA ALA A 7 -13.81 14.67 -9.96
C ALA A 7 -12.36 14.39 -9.52
N ILE A 8 -12.19 13.98 -8.26
CA ILE A 8 -10.95 13.34 -7.80
C ILE A 8 -10.92 11.93 -8.37
N VAL A 9 -9.84 11.60 -9.09
CA VAL A 9 -9.69 10.32 -9.77
C VAL A 9 -8.60 9.50 -9.10
N VAL A 10 -9.04 8.48 -8.37
CA VAL A 10 -8.15 7.48 -7.77
C VAL A 10 -8.23 6.20 -8.61
N ALA A 11 -7.07 5.75 -9.11
CA ALA A 11 -6.97 4.47 -9.82
C ALA A 11 -6.38 3.42 -8.89
N MET A 12 -6.97 2.22 -8.88
CA MET A 12 -6.41 1.06 -8.19
C MET A 12 -6.06 0.00 -9.23
N VAL A 13 -4.81 -0.43 -9.26
CA VAL A 13 -4.29 -1.32 -10.31
C VAL A 13 -3.45 -2.43 -9.73
N SER A 14 -3.51 -3.61 -10.33
CA SER A 14 -2.62 -4.73 -10.00
C SER A 14 -1.36 -4.72 -10.86
N TYR A 15 -0.22 -4.99 -10.24
CA TYR A 15 1.08 -5.11 -10.88
C TYR A 15 1.47 -6.59 -11.06
N PRO A 16 1.78 -7.05 -12.29
CA PRO A 16 1.97 -8.47 -12.59
C PRO A 16 3.13 -9.14 -11.84
N PHE A 17 3.09 -10.47 -11.72
CA PHE A 17 4.12 -11.26 -11.04
C PHE A 17 5.51 -11.07 -11.67
N GLU A 18 6.58 -11.27 -10.90
CA GLU A 18 7.97 -11.15 -11.39
C GLU A 18 8.28 -12.03 -12.60
N ALA A 19 7.66 -13.21 -12.66
CA ALA A 19 7.79 -14.15 -13.77
C ALA A 19 7.26 -13.58 -15.11
N GLU A 20 6.34 -12.61 -15.07
CA GLU A 20 5.65 -12.06 -16.24
C GLU A 20 6.36 -10.84 -16.84
N ARG A 21 7.64 -10.99 -17.18
CA ARG A 21 8.55 -9.88 -17.58
C ARG A 21 7.96 -8.91 -18.63
N ILE A 22 7.36 -9.42 -19.69
CA ILE A 22 6.76 -8.60 -20.76
C ILE A 22 5.55 -7.83 -20.25
N ARG A 23 4.71 -8.47 -19.42
CA ARG A 23 3.52 -7.83 -18.84
C ARG A 23 3.92 -6.76 -17.83
N ARG A 24 4.96 -6.98 -17.00
CA ARG A 24 5.49 -5.95 -16.08
C ARG A 24 5.95 -4.69 -16.80
N LYS A 25 6.71 -4.83 -17.91
CA LYS A 25 7.13 -3.68 -18.71
C LYS A 25 5.93 -2.87 -19.20
N ARG A 26 4.93 -3.55 -19.77
CA ARG A 26 3.69 -2.91 -20.24
C ARG A 26 2.87 -2.28 -19.12
N ALA A 27 2.82 -2.93 -17.95
CA ALA A 27 2.11 -2.42 -16.79
C ALA A 27 2.77 -1.15 -16.26
N ALA A 28 4.09 -1.10 -16.15
CA ALA A 28 4.82 0.08 -15.72
C ALA A 28 4.63 1.27 -16.69
N GLU A 29 4.69 1.04 -18.00
CA GLU A 29 4.35 2.07 -19.01
C GLU A 29 2.87 2.50 -18.90
N GLY A 30 1.97 1.58 -18.60
CA GLY A 30 0.54 1.86 -18.41
C GLY A 30 0.26 2.69 -17.16
N ILE A 31 0.96 2.39 -16.06
CA ILE A 31 0.86 3.14 -14.81
C ILE A 31 1.34 4.57 -15.01
N GLU A 32 2.42 4.79 -15.75
CA GLU A 32 2.89 6.15 -16.02
C GLU A 32 1.86 6.98 -16.78
N ARG A 33 1.24 6.41 -17.82
CA ARG A 33 0.12 7.06 -18.53
C ARG A 33 -1.11 7.27 -17.62
N LEU A 34 -1.37 6.38 -16.68
CA LEU A 34 -2.45 6.57 -15.71
C LEU A 34 -2.14 7.72 -14.75
N ARG A 35 -0.90 7.88 -14.30
CA ARG A 35 -0.50 9.00 -13.43
C ARG A 35 -0.73 10.36 -14.07
N GLU A 36 -0.57 10.46 -15.40
CA GLU A 36 -0.87 11.69 -16.14
C GLU A 36 -2.36 12.07 -16.14
N THR A 37 -3.25 11.09 -15.95
CA THR A 37 -4.71 11.26 -16.12
C THR A 37 -5.52 11.04 -14.84
N THR A 38 -4.84 10.72 -13.73
CA THR A 38 -5.42 10.46 -12.41
C THR A 38 -4.78 11.37 -11.37
N ASP A 39 -5.33 11.42 -10.17
CA ASP A 39 -4.75 12.19 -9.06
C ASP A 39 -3.86 11.29 -8.19
N THR A 40 -4.32 10.06 -7.94
CA THR A 40 -3.58 9.05 -7.19
C THR A 40 -3.73 7.68 -7.87
N VAL A 41 -2.63 6.93 -7.94
CA VAL A 41 -2.61 5.53 -8.39
C VAL A 41 -2.14 4.63 -7.25
N ILE A 42 -3.06 3.82 -6.72
CA ILE A 42 -2.79 2.79 -5.72
C ILE A 42 -2.37 1.51 -6.45
N VAL A 43 -1.16 1.02 -6.18
CA VAL A 43 -0.63 -0.16 -6.86
C VAL A 43 -0.57 -1.37 -5.93
N LEU A 44 -1.18 -2.47 -6.36
CA LEU A 44 -1.19 -3.75 -5.67
C LEU A 44 -0.26 -4.75 -6.37
N GLU A 45 0.79 -5.20 -5.70
CA GLU A 45 1.76 -6.16 -6.29
C GLU A 45 1.24 -7.60 -6.20
N ASN A 46 1.08 -8.27 -7.35
CA ASN A 46 0.65 -9.68 -7.36
C ASN A 46 1.63 -10.61 -6.66
N ASP A 47 2.92 -10.30 -6.62
CA ASP A 47 3.92 -11.11 -5.91
C ASP A 47 3.59 -11.28 -4.41
N LYS A 48 2.83 -10.34 -3.84
CA LYS A 48 2.34 -10.41 -2.45
C LYS A 48 1.32 -11.52 -2.23
N LEU A 49 0.54 -11.86 -3.26
CA LEU A 49 -0.34 -13.03 -3.24
C LEU A 49 0.45 -14.32 -3.00
N ILE A 50 1.67 -14.45 -3.53
CA ILE A 50 2.48 -15.66 -3.33
C ILE A 50 2.87 -15.81 -1.85
N LYS A 51 3.25 -14.70 -1.20
CA LYS A 51 3.64 -14.70 0.22
C LYS A 51 2.46 -15.04 1.13
N TYR A 52 1.27 -14.52 0.82
CA TYR A 52 0.08 -14.69 1.64
C TYR A 52 -0.65 -16.01 1.36
N ALA A 53 -0.83 -16.35 0.09
CA ALA A 53 -1.73 -17.39 -0.39
C ALA A 53 -0.99 -18.64 -0.88
N GLY A 54 0.26 -18.87 -0.46
CA GLY A 54 1.18 -19.83 -1.10
C GLY A 54 0.66 -21.27 -1.30
N ASN A 55 -0.33 -21.71 -0.52
CA ASN A 55 -0.97 -23.02 -0.66
C ASN A 55 -2.44 -22.96 -1.13
N LEU A 56 -3.00 -21.76 -1.35
CA LEU A 56 -4.36 -21.58 -1.84
C LEU A 56 -4.44 -21.82 -3.36
N PRO A 57 -5.59 -22.31 -3.86
CA PRO A 57 -5.88 -22.25 -5.28
C PRO A 57 -5.75 -20.82 -5.82
N VAL A 58 -5.23 -20.68 -7.04
CA VAL A 58 -4.99 -19.37 -7.67
C VAL A 58 -6.23 -18.46 -7.65
N ASN A 59 -7.42 -19.04 -7.89
CA ASN A 59 -8.68 -18.29 -7.85
C ASN A 59 -8.99 -17.73 -6.46
N ASP A 60 -8.68 -18.47 -5.40
CA ASP A 60 -8.94 -18.03 -4.03
C ASP A 60 -7.93 -16.95 -3.62
N ALA A 61 -6.68 -17.04 -4.08
CA ALA A 61 -5.69 -15.98 -3.89
C ALA A 61 -6.15 -14.66 -4.54
N PHE A 62 -6.63 -14.69 -5.79
CA PHE A 62 -7.16 -13.49 -6.45
C PHE A 62 -8.41 -12.94 -5.75
N ARG A 63 -9.29 -13.80 -5.24
CA ARG A 63 -10.43 -13.35 -4.43
C ARG A 63 -10.02 -12.58 -3.19
N THR A 64 -8.89 -12.94 -2.55
CA THR A 64 -8.38 -12.17 -1.42
C THR A 64 -7.95 -10.76 -1.85
N MET A 65 -7.32 -10.61 -3.03
CA MET A 65 -6.98 -9.28 -3.55
C MET A 65 -8.22 -8.46 -3.90
N ASP A 66 -9.24 -9.08 -4.50
CA ASP A 66 -10.50 -8.40 -4.80
C ASP A 66 -11.20 -7.93 -3.51
N MET A 67 -11.18 -8.75 -2.46
CA MET A 67 -11.69 -8.38 -1.13
C MET A 67 -10.93 -7.19 -0.56
N LEU A 68 -9.61 -7.19 -0.67
CA LEU A 68 -8.74 -6.09 -0.23
C LEU A 68 -9.07 -4.78 -0.95
N ILE A 69 -9.25 -4.82 -2.27
CA ILE A 69 -9.69 -3.67 -3.08
C ILE A 69 -11.05 -3.14 -2.59
N ALA A 70 -12.00 -4.05 -2.35
CA ALA A 70 -13.31 -3.67 -1.86
C ALA A 70 -13.23 -3.00 -0.48
N GLU A 71 -12.41 -3.54 0.43
CA GLU A 71 -12.15 -2.93 1.74
C GLU A 71 -11.47 -1.57 1.65
N THR A 72 -10.54 -1.36 0.70
CA THR A 72 -9.94 -0.04 0.45
C THR A 72 -11.00 0.98 0.06
N ILE A 73 -11.80 0.65 -0.96
CA ILE A 73 -12.81 1.55 -1.51
C ILE A 73 -13.84 1.87 -0.43
N GLN A 74 -14.25 0.86 0.34
CA GLN A 74 -15.12 1.02 1.48
C GLN A 74 -14.48 1.94 2.54
N GLY A 75 -13.22 1.70 2.92
CA GLY A 75 -12.49 2.50 3.89
C GLY A 75 -12.44 3.98 3.53
N ILE A 76 -12.03 4.30 2.30
CA ILE A 76 -12.00 5.69 1.79
C ILE A 76 -13.40 6.30 1.79
N THR A 77 -14.37 5.60 1.22
CA THR A 77 -15.73 6.12 1.05
C THR A 77 -16.39 6.37 2.40
N GLU A 78 -16.26 5.42 3.32
CA GLU A 78 -16.89 5.51 4.62
C GLU A 78 -16.21 6.55 5.52
N THR A 79 -14.92 6.81 5.34
CA THR A 79 -14.19 7.88 6.05
C THR A 79 -14.85 9.25 5.84
N ILE A 80 -15.40 9.49 4.65
CA ILE A 80 -16.11 10.75 4.31
C ILE A 80 -17.61 10.66 4.63
N THR A 81 -18.23 9.51 4.30
CA THR A 81 -19.70 9.43 4.22
C THR A 81 -20.39 9.01 5.52
N LYS A 82 -19.67 8.39 6.45
CA LYS A 82 -20.24 7.93 7.72
C LYS A 82 -19.79 8.82 8.88
N PRO A 83 -20.67 9.07 9.87
CA PRO A 83 -20.26 9.70 11.11
C PRO A 83 -19.16 8.91 11.82
N SER A 84 -18.14 9.62 12.24
CA SER A 84 -16.95 9.16 12.92
C SER A 84 -16.74 10.01 14.18
N LEU A 85 -16.03 9.46 15.17
CA LEU A 85 -15.62 10.18 16.38
C LEU A 85 -14.77 11.41 16.01
N VAL A 86 -13.89 11.23 15.03
CA VAL A 86 -13.17 12.30 14.34
C VAL A 86 -13.55 12.19 12.87
N ASN A 87 -14.41 13.11 12.43
CA ASN A 87 -14.85 13.19 11.04
C ASN A 87 -13.75 13.83 10.18
N LEU A 88 -13.59 13.30 8.98
CA LEU A 88 -12.83 13.91 7.90
C LEU A 88 -13.81 14.44 6.87
N ASP A 89 -13.53 15.62 6.33
CA ASP A 89 -14.33 16.16 5.24
C ASP A 89 -13.74 15.79 3.86
N PHE A 90 -14.48 16.11 2.81
CA PHE A 90 -14.04 15.83 1.45
C PHE A 90 -12.86 16.72 1.01
N ALA A 91 -12.76 17.94 1.55
CA ALA A 91 -11.67 18.86 1.22
C ALA A 91 -10.34 18.36 1.81
N ASP A 92 -10.38 17.80 3.02
CA ASP A 92 -9.28 17.10 3.66
C ASP A 92 -8.80 15.94 2.77
N LEU A 93 -9.69 15.00 2.43
CA LEU A 93 -9.33 13.90 1.55
C LEU A 93 -8.78 14.38 0.21
N LYS A 94 -9.39 15.44 -0.36
CA LYS A 94 -8.91 16.06 -1.58
C LYS A 94 -7.47 16.56 -1.43
N ALA A 95 -7.12 17.22 -0.33
CA ALA A 95 -5.78 17.76 -0.11
C ALA A 95 -4.67 16.69 -0.01
N VAL A 96 -5.01 15.43 0.29
CA VAL A 96 -4.02 14.32 0.34
C VAL A 96 -3.99 13.51 -0.96
N MET A 97 -5.14 13.35 -1.61
CA MET A 97 -5.27 12.50 -2.81
C MET A 97 -5.11 13.28 -4.13
N GLU A 98 -5.37 14.59 -4.13
CA GLU A 98 -5.03 15.48 -5.25
C GLU A 98 -3.51 15.55 -5.38
N GLU A 99 -3.01 15.23 -6.58
CA GLU A 99 -1.57 15.11 -6.84
C GLU A 99 -0.82 14.06 -5.98
N GLY A 100 -1.54 13.09 -5.40
CA GLY A 100 -0.96 12.02 -4.59
C GLY A 100 -0.06 11.04 -5.36
N GLY A 101 -0.05 11.10 -6.70
CA GLY A 101 0.93 10.40 -7.52
C GLY A 101 0.80 8.88 -7.38
N VAL A 102 1.86 8.20 -6.96
CA VAL A 102 1.78 6.78 -6.60
C VAL A 102 1.50 6.66 -5.11
N ALA A 103 0.61 5.74 -4.77
CA ALA A 103 0.24 5.43 -3.41
C ALA A 103 0.30 3.94 -3.11
N VAL A 104 0.48 3.63 -1.84
CA VAL A 104 0.41 2.27 -1.28
C VAL A 104 -0.60 2.25 -0.15
N MET A 105 -1.20 1.10 0.07
CA MET A 105 -2.18 0.91 1.14
C MET A 105 -1.56 0.04 2.24
N LEU A 106 -1.87 0.37 3.48
CA LEU A 106 -1.60 -0.43 4.67
C LEU A 106 -2.93 -0.75 5.34
N VAL A 107 -3.13 -2.00 5.77
CA VAL A 107 -4.30 -2.43 6.52
C VAL A 107 -3.83 -3.34 7.63
N GLY A 108 -4.23 -3.03 8.86
CA GLY A 108 -3.94 -3.86 10.02
C GLY A 108 -5.17 -4.03 10.89
N GLU A 109 -5.27 -5.17 11.55
CA GLU A 109 -6.35 -5.50 12.47
C GLU A 109 -5.84 -6.28 13.68
N THR A 110 -6.41 -6.02 14.85
CA THR A 110 -6.02 -6.70 16.10
C THR A 110 -7.16 -7.57 16.62
N ILE A 111 -6.82 -8.78 17.07
CA ILE A 111 -7.77 -9.74 17.65
C ILE A 111 -7.58 -9.72 19.18
N LYS A 112 -8.16 -8.71 19.85
CA LYS A 112 -8.09 -8.49 21.31
C LYS A 112 -6.69 -8.60 21.91
N ALA A 113 -5.92 -7.53 21.79
CA ALA A 113 -4.56 -7.43 22.31
C ALA A 113 -4.46 -6.41 23.45
N ASP A 114 -3.65 -6.73 24.47
CA ASP A 114 -3.00 -5.69 25.27
C ASP A 114 -2.08 -4.89 24.33
N HIS A 115 -1.94 -3.58 24.50
CA HIS A 115 -1.18 -2.71 23.58
C HIS A 115 -1.77 -2.69 22.14
N LYS A 116 -3.06 -2.31 22.04
CA LYS A 116 -3.77 -2.13 20.75
C LYS A 116 -2.99 -1.29 19.72
N PRO A 117 -2.37 -0.14 20.07
CA PRO A 117 -1.69 0.71 19.09
C PRO A 117 -0.52 0.02 18.39
N GLU A 118 0.42 -0.56 19.15
CA GLU A 118 1.61 -1.20 18.60
C GLU A 118 1.23 -2.43 17.77
N SER A 119 0.27 -3.21 18.26
CA SER A 119 -0.17 -4.44 17.60
C SER A 119 -0.83 -4.17 16.25
N VAL A 120 -1.71 -3.16 16.16
CA VAL A 120 -2.42 -2.85 14.89
C VAL A 120 -1.48 -2.24 13.86
N VAL A 121 -0.49 -1.47 14.31
CA VAL A 121 0.51 -0.88 13.41
C VAL A 121 1.49 -1.95 12.94
N GLU A 122 1.96 -2.84 13.82
CA GLU A 122 2.81 -3.97 13.42
C GLU A 122 2.10 -4.85 12.37
N ASP A 123 0.82 -5.17 12.59
CA ASP A 123 0.03 -5.91 11.61
C ASP A 123 -0.09 -5.15 10.29
N ALA A 124 -0.38 -3.84 10.32
CA ALA A 124 -0.50 -3.02 9.12
C ALA A 124 0.79 -2.94 8.29
N LEU A 125 1.94 -2.78 8.96
CA LEU A 125 3.25 -2.67 8.33
C LEU A 125 3.77 -4.02 7.81
N CYS A 126 3.46 -5.09 8.53
CA CYS A 126 3.90 -6.45 8.18
C CYS A 126 2.86 -7.22 7.36
N HIS A 127 1.72 -6.61 6.99
CA HIS A 127 0.64 -7.30 6.30
C HIS A 127 1.13 -7.90 4.97
N PRO A 128 1.13 -9.23 4.79
CA PRO A 128 1.85 -9.87 3.67
C PRO A 128 1.36 -9.47 2.28
N LEU A 129 0.09 -9.04 2.16
CA LEU A 129 -0.50 -8.56 0.90
C LEU A 129 -0.21 -7.09 0.59
N LEU A 130 0.21 -6.31 1.59
CA LEU A 130 0.26 -4.85 1.54
C LEU A 130 1.64 -4.26 1.88
N GLU A 131 2.58 -5.11 2.30
CA GLU A 131 3.97 -4.74 2.56
C GLU A 131 4.57 -3.93 1.39
N ALA A 132 4.72 -2.63 1.56
CA ALA A 132 5.31 -1.73 0.59
C ALA A 132 6.27 -0.77 1.27
N ASP A 133 7.23 -0.24 0.50
CA ASP A 133 8.08 0.83 1.01
C ASP A 133 7.29 2.14 0.94
N TYR A 134 6.92 2.67 2.10
CA TYR A 134 6.17 3.91 2.23
C TYR A 134 7.03 5.05 2.79
N ARG A 135 8.31 4.79 3.06
CA ARG A 135 9.21 5.76 3.70
C ARG A 135 9.37 6.97 2.79
N GLY A 136 9.28 8.16 3.38
CA GLY A 136 9.32 9.41 2.63
C GLY A 136 8.05 9.72 1.82
N ALA A 137 6.94 9.01 2.03
CA ALA A 137 5.66 9.44 1.49
C ALA A 137 5.35 10.89 1.94
N THR A 138 4.78 11.66 1.01
CA THR A 138 4.49 13.09 1.19
C THR A 138 3.06 13.34 1.64
N GLY A 139 2.23 12.31 1.73
CA GLY A 139 0.87 12.41 2.24
C GLY A 139 0.37 11.10 2.83
N SER A 140 -0.59 11.20 3.74
CA SER A 140 -1.22 10.04 4.36
C SER A 140 -2.67 10.31 4.70
N LEU A 141 -3.54 9.36 4.35
CA LEU A 141 -4.91 9.26 4.85
C LEU A 141 -5.01 8.04 5.77
N ILE A 142 -5.28 8.26 7.05
CA ILE A 142 -5.35 7.20 8.07
C ILE A 142 -6.75 7.15 8.65
N HIS A 143 -7.39 6.00 8.66
CA HIS A 143 -8.68 5.82 9.32
C HIS A 143 -8.60 4.67 10.32
N VAL A 144 -8.83 5.01 11.59
CA VAL A 144 -8.85 4.05 12.70
C VAL A 144 -10.29 3.67 13.02
N THR A 145 -10.56 2.39 13.14
CA THR A 145 -11.84 1.86 13.65
C THR A 145 -11.58 1.06 14.90
N GLY A 146 -12.34 1.29 15.95
CA GLY A 146 -12.24 0.51 17.19
C GLY A 146 -13.56 0.45 17.92
N GLY A 147 -13.58 -0.31 19.01
CA GLY A 147 -14.74 -0.43 19.89
C GLY A 147 -15.04 0.83 20.67
N SER A 148 -16.09 0.79 21.50
CA SER A 148 -16.41 1.86 22.46
C SER A 148 -15.30 2.12 23.48
N ASP A 149 -14.34 1.20 23.58
CA ASP A 149 -13.14 1.27 24.39
C ASP A 149 -11.93 1.90 23.67
N LEU A 150 -12.07 2.31 22.41
CA LEU A 150 -11.03 3.05 21.68
C LEU A 150 -10.85 4.45 22.27
N THR A 151 -9.64 4.76 22.71
CA THR A 151 -9.32 6.06 23.29
C THR A 151 -8.64 6.99 22.29
N MET A 152 -8.72 8.30 22.55
CA MET A 152 -7.97 9.30 21.78
C MET A 152 -6.46 9.09 21.88
N LYS A 153 -5.96 8.63 23.04
CA LYS A 153 -4.54 8.32 23.23
C LYS A 153 -4.12 7.19 22.29
N GLU A 154 -4.85 6.08 22.28
CA GLU A 154 -4.54 4.95 21.40
C GLU A 154 -4.61 5.34 19.93
N THR A 155 -5.58 6.18 19.55
CA THR A 155 -5.70 6.68 18.18
C THR A 155 -4.50 7.55 17.79
N ASN A 156 -4.07 8.46 18.68
CA ASN A 156 -2.89 9.29 18.47
C ASN A 156 -1.61 8.44 18.35
N ASP A 157 -1.44 7.46 19.24
CA ASP A 157 -0.29 6.55 19.22
C ASP A 157 -0.23 5.77 17.89
N ILE A 158 -1.37 5.28 17.36
CA ILE A 158 -1.44 4.63 16.05
C ILE A 158 -1.00 5.56 14.92
N VAL A 159 -1.52 6.79 14.90
CA VAL A 159 -1.20 7.79 13.87
C VAL A 159 0.30 8.15 13.92
N GLU A 160 0.86 8.38 15.10
CA GLU A 160 2.28 8.68 15.27
C GLU A 160 3.17 7.54 14.78
N LEU A 161 2.85 6.29 15.12
CA LEU A 161 3.64 5.13 14.70
C LEU A 161 3.59 4.92 13.18
N LEU A 162 2.44 5.13 12.53
CA LEU A 162 2.31 5.00 11.06
C LEU A 162 2.99 6.13 10.29
N THR A 163 3.10 7.30 10.91
CA THR A 163 3.63 8.51 10.25
C THR A 163 5.11 8.75 10.54
N TYR A 164 5.70 7.96 11.42
CA TYR A 164 7.09 8.11 11.88
C TYR A 164 8.13 8.15 10.75
N GLU A 165 7.93 7.35 9.70
CA GLU A 165 8.86 7.24 8.55
C GLU A 165 8.45 8.11 7.34
N LEU A 166 7.42 8.94 7.47
CA LEU A 166 6.99 9.85 6.39
C LEU A 166 7.92 11.07 6.27
N ASP A 167 7.77 11.82 5.18
CA ASP A 167 8.44 13.12 5.06
C ASP A 167 8.03 14.05 6.23
N GLN A 168 8.96 14.87 6.72
CA GLN A 168 8.68 15.80 7.83
C GLN A 168 7.60 16.84 7.48
N ASN A 169 7.38 17.09 6.19
CA ASN A 169 6.36 17.99 5.68
C ASN A 169 5.18 17.22 5.07
N ALA A 170 5.05 15.92 5.35
CA ALA A 170 3.97 15.12 4.81
C ALA A 170 2.61 15.64 5.28
N ASN A 171 1.66 15.73 4.34
CA ASN A 171 0.29 16.10 4.67
C ASN A 171 -0.44 14.88 5.26
N VAL A 172 -0.62 14.85 6.58
CA VAL A 172 -1.26 13.74 7.28
C VAL A 172 -2.68 14.12 7.68
N ILE A 173 -3.63 13.30 7.27
CA ILE A 173 -5.04 13.44 7.59
C ILE A 173 -5.50 12.14 8.21
N TRP A 174 -6.21 12.24 9.34
CA TRP A 174 -6.65 11.05 10.06
C TRP A 174 -8.06 11.19 10.64
N GLY A 175 -8.78 10.07 10.63
CA GLY A 175 -10.12 9.95 11.17
C GLY A 175 -10.23 8.74 12.08
N ALA A 176 -11.28 8.72 12.91
CA ALA A 176 -11.50 7.64 13.85
C ALA A 176 -12.98 7.31 14.01
N ARG A 177 -13.34 6.03 14.02
CA ARG A 177 -14.72 5.56 14.18
C ARG A 177 -14.85 4.57 15.34
N ILE A 178 -15.98 4.68 16.04
CA ILE A 178 -16.45 3.68 16.98
C ILE A 178 -17.40 2.70 16.28
N ASN A 179 -17.10 1.41 16.37
CA ASN A 179 -17.97 0.32 15.94
C ASN A 179 -17.98 -0.77 17.03
N GLU A 180 -19.15 -1.13 17.54
CA GLU A 180 -19.32 -2.10 18.63
C GLU A 180 -18.78 -3.50 18.28
N ASP A 181 -18.74 -3.86 16.98
CA ASP A 181 -18.14 -5.11 16.51
C ASP A 181 -16.64 -5.19 16.80
N TYR A 182 -15.99 -4.05 17.03
CA TYR A 182 -14.57 -3.91 17.32
C TYR A 182 -14.27 -3.77 18.82
N ASN A 183 -15.16 -4.19 19.72
CA ASN A 183 -14.91 -4.06 21.16
C ASN A 183 -13.65 -4.84 21.61
N GLY A 184 -12.67 -4.12 22.16
CA GLY A 184 -11.34 -4.64 22.49
C GLY A 184 -10.42 -4.83 21.27
N MET A 185 -10.81 -4.37 20.09
CA MET A 185 -10.10 -4.50 18.82
C MET A 185 -9.89 -3.13 18.17
N ALA A 186 -8.92 -3.07 17.28
CA ALA A 186 -8.64 -1.93 16.42
C ALA A 186 -8.32 -2.41 15.01
N LYS A 187 -8.86 -1.70 14.01
CA LYS A 187 -8.54 -1.82 12.60
C LYS A 187 -8.04 -0.48 12.10
N VAL A 188 -6.97 -0.48 11.33
CA VAL A 188 -6.47 0.71 10.64
C VAL A 188 -6.44 0.47 9.15
N VAL A 189 -6.88 1.47 8.39
CA VAL A 189 -6.67 1.56 6.95
C VAL A 189 -5.90 2.83 6.71
N ALA A 190 -4.72 2.74 6.09
CA ALA A 190 -3.91 3.88 5.74
C ALA A 190 -3.55 3.86 4.25
N ILE A 191 -3.57 5.03 3.63
CA ILE A 191 -3.12 5.24 2.25
C ILE A 191 -1.98 6.23 2.28
N MET A 192 -0.80 5.79 1.90
CA MET A 192 0.42 6.60 1.84
C MET A 192 0.60 7.08 0.40
N THR A 193 0.52 8.39 0.17
CA THR A 193 0.64 9.03 -1.14
C THR A 193 2.02 9.66 -1.34
N GLY A 194 2.42 9.86 -2.60
CA GLY A 194 3.72 10.41 -2.94
C GLY A 194 4.88 9.44 -2.68
N VAL A 195 4.62 8.13 -2.72
CA VAL A 195 5.70 7.14 -2.59
C VAL A 195 6.48 6.99 -3.89
N GLU A 196 7.76 6.67 -3.79
CA GLU A 196 8.56 6.31 -4.96
C GLU A 196 8.19 4.91 -5.47
N PRO A 197 7.70 4.78 -6.72
CA PRO A 197 7.36 3.48 -7.24
C PRO A 197 8.60 2.61 -7.47
N ARG A 198 8.57 1.36 -7.03
CA ARG A 198 9.67 0.39 -7.22
C ARG A 198 10.03 0.13 -8.69
N TRP A 199 9.14 0.45 -9.62
CA TRP A 199 9.34 0.27 -11.06
C TRP A 199 9.84 1.51 -11.79
N THR A 200 10.19 2.61 -11.10
CA THR A 200 10.82 3.77 -11.75
C THR A 200 11.96 3.30 -12.64
N PHE A 201 11.81 3.55 -13.94
CA PHE A 201 12.73 3.12 -14.98
C PHE A 201 14.04 3.92 -14.83
N GLY A 202 14.93 3.46 -13.97
CA GLY A 202 16.23 4.12 -13.76
C GLY A 202 17.20 3.41 -12.81
N GLY A 203 16.99 2.12 -12.49
CA GLY A 203 17.91 1.39 -11.62
C GLY A 203 18.01 -0.10 -11.94
N VAL A 204 16.91 -0.84 -11.88
CA VAL A 204 17.00 -2.31 -11.83
C VAL A 204 17.35 -2.96 -13.19
N TYR A 205 16.99 -2.33 -14.31
CA TYR A 205 17.33 -2.86 -15.66
C TYR A 205 18.72 -2.42 -16.14
N GLU A 206 19.19 -1.21 -15.78
CA GLU A 206 20.55 -0.74 -16.03
C GLU A 206 21.57 -1.45 -15.12
N GLU A 207 21.32 -1.54 -13.80
CA GLU A 207 22.24 -2.18 -12.85
C GLU A 207 22.48 -3.65 -13.20
N ARG A 208 21.47 -4.34 -13.73
CA ARG A 208 21.62 -5.75 -14.14
C ARG A 208 22.43 -5.88 -15.44
N LYS A 209 22.35 -4.91 -16.35
CA LYS A 209 23.24 -4.85 -17.52
C LYS A 209 24.68 -4.50 -17.13
N GLU A 210 24.88 -3.59 -16.18
CA GLU A 210 26.21 -3.23 -15.69
C GLU A 210 26.86 -4.36 -14.91
N ARG A 211 26.11 -5.08 -14.04
CA ARG A 211 26.63 -6.26 -13.32
C ARG A 211 26.93 -7.44 -14.24
N VAL A 212 26.16 -7.64 -15.31
CA VAL A 212 26.41 -8.72 -16.29
C VAL A 212 27.52 -8.33 -17.29
N GLY A 213 27.64 -7.04 -17.63
CA GLY A 213 28.73 -6.50 -18.44
C GLY A 213 30.08 -6.48 -17.69
N ALA A 214 30.07 -6.22 -16.39
CA ALA A 214 31.28 -6.23 -15.56
C ALA A 214 31.78 -7.66 -15.26
N ASN A 215 30.88 -8.62 -15.03
CA ASN A 215 31.27 -10.02 -14.76
C ASN A 215 31.66 -10.83 -16.00
N SER A 216 31.35 -10.37 -17.22
CA SER A 216 31.77 -11.07 -18.44
C SER A 216 33.21 -10.75 -18.86
N ALA A 217 33.84 -9.75 -18.25
CA ALA A 217 35.23 -9.38 -18.51
C ALA A 217 36.26 -9.99 -17.51
N SER A 218 35.82 -10.64 -16.43
CA SER A 218 36.73 -11.12 -15.37
C SER A 218 36.43 -12.53 -14.83
N GLY A 219 35.54 -13.31 -15.44
CA GLY A 219 35.01 -14.54 -14.84
C GLY A 219 34.97 -15.77 -15.75
N LEU A 220 35.97 -16.01 -16.61
CA LEU A 220 36.08 -17.25 -17.41
C LEU A 220 36.83 -18.39 -16.69
N SER A 221 36.92 -18.35 -15.36
CA SER A 221 37.51 -19.42 -14.56
C SER A 221 36.78 -19.52 -13.23
N ALA A 222 35.76 -20.38 -13.16
CA ALA A 222 35.54 -21.29 -12.04
C ALA A 222 34.13 -21.93 -12.10
N LEU A 223 34.13 -23.26 -11.98
CA LEU A 223 33.11 -24.09 -11.34
C LEU A 223 31.83 -24.40 -12.12
N ILE A 224 31.97 -25.38 -13.01
CA ILE A 224 30.94 -26.41 -13.25
C ILE A 224 31.00 -27.41 -12.09
N PRO A 225 29.92 -27.64 -11.31
CA PRO A 225 29.79 -28.86 -10.52
C PRO A 225 29.02 -29.90 -11.35
N VAL A 226 29.75 -30.92 -11.79
CA VAL A 226 29.22 -32.15 -12.37
C VAL A 226 28.56 -32.96 -11.25
N TYR A 227 27.27 -33.28 -11.38
CA TYR A 227 26.64 -34.36 -10.61
C TYR A 227 26.13 -35.44 -11.58
N HIS A 228 26.79 -36.59 -11.61
CA HIS A 228 26.19 -37.84 -12.04
C HIS A 228 26.71 -39.03 -11.22
N ARG A 229 25.72 -39.77 -10.69
CA ARG A 229 25.72 -41.03 -9.92
C ARG A 229 25.93 -40.92 -8.42
#